data_AF-A0A2K9PPJ3-F1
#
_entry.id   AF-A0A2K9PPJ3-F1
#
_cell.length_a   1.000
_cell.length_b   1.000
_cell.length_c   1.000
_cell.angle_alpha   90.00
_cell.angle_beta   90.00
_cell.angle_gamma   90.00
#
_symmetry.space_group_name_H-M   'P 1'
#
loop_
_entity.id
_entity.type
_entity.pdbx_description
1 polymer ?
#
loop_
_entity_poly.entity_id
_entity_poly.type
_entity_poly.pdbx_seq_one_letter_code
_entity_poly.pdbx_strand_id
1 'polypeptide(L)'
;MMVIKTKFLLVCIMLICFSCKTETKEKASIDNISKVNIKDTLTNKKQDTEISNRMKGNEELQFAIETSINKINLLDSKSLLNVISSPVFIENGKSEFPELIILNKDNTQKLTLLFYPGSNKNQVSYFILEQIDRATIPKGENVFKIAEAIFKTNNGIALGVKKEVIESKYLSENFKLIQGDKLLSFVLDDFNNSFLKEYNMPMYSAKYYFTDNTIKRIEFGFEYP
;
A
#
# COMPACT_ATOMS: atom_id res chain seq x y z
N MET A 1 -61.03 -15.63 -10.33
CA MET A 1 -61.65 -16.85 -9.76
C MET A 1 -60.55 -17.87 -9.53
N MET A 2 -60.59 -18.50 -8.36
CA MET A 2 -59.78 -19.62 -7.90
C MET A 2 -58.48 -19.29 -7.15
N VAL A 3 -58.47 -19.80 -5.91
CA VAL A 3 -57.60 -19.58 -4.76
C VAL A 3 -57.02 -20.94 -4.39
N ILE A 4 -55.72 -21.04 -4.12
CA ILE A 4 -55.07 -22.12 -3.34
C ILE A 4 -53.87 -21.43 -2.67
N LYS A 5 -53.82 -21.02 -1.39
CA LYS A 5 -53.97 -21.64 -0.06
C LYS A 5 -52.93 -22.71 0.33
N THR A 6 -51.99 -22.27 1.21
CA THR A 6 -51.39 -22.96 2.38
C THR A 6 -50.24 -23.96 2.07
N LYS A 7 -49.09 -24.03 2.75
CA LYS A 7 -48.79 -23.97 4.19
C LYS A 7 -47.36 -23.51 4.55
N PHE A 8 -47.30 -22.87 5.70
CA PHE A 8 -46.20 -22.63 6.63
C PHE A 8 -45.38 -23.90 6.93
N LEU A 9 -44.05 -23.81 6.99
CA LEU A 9 -43.26 -24.59 7.95
C LEU A 9 -42.05 -23.76 8.42
N LEU A 10 -42.17 -23.33 9.67
CA LEU A 10 -41.17 -22.68 10.50
C LEU A 10 -40.33 -23.80 11.14
N VAL A 11 -39.00 -23.78 11.01
CA VAL A 11 -38.11 -24.60 11.84
C VAL A 11 -37.01 -23.71 12.41
N CYS A 12 -37.23 -23.33 13.67
CA CYS A 12 -36.23 -22.79 14.59
C CYS A 12 -35.34 -23.95 15.08
N ILE A 13 -34.01 -23.85 14.94
CA ILE A 13 -33.08 -24.68 15.71
C ILE A 13 -32.04 -23.77 16.38
N MET A 14 -32.39 -23.48 17.63
CA MET A 14 -31.59 -23.34 18.85
C MET A 14 -30.09 -22.98 18.75
N LEU A 15 -29.81 -21.82 19.34
CA LEU A 15 -28.57 -21.41 19.99
C LEU A 15 -28.01 -22.49 20.93
N ILE A 16 -26.72 -22.79 20.81
CA ILE A 16 -25.93 -23.37 21.90
C ILE A 16 -24.80 -22.38 22.23
N CYS A 17 -25.02 -21.65 23.32
CA CYS A 17 -24.01 -20.87 24.01
C CYS A 17 -23.07 -21.83 24.75
N PHE A 18 -21.82 -21.95 24.30
CA PHE A 18 -20.75 -22.45 25.17
C PHE A 18 -20.11 -21.27 25.90
N SER A 19 -20.54 -21.09 27.14
CA SER A 19 -19.86 -20.29 28.15
C SER A 19 -18.88 -21.21 28.89
N CYS A 20 -17.59 -20.90 28.87
CA CYS A 20 -16.64 -21.35 29.88
C CYS A 20 -15.95 -20.11 30.46
N LYS A 21 -16.50 -19.64 31.58
CA LYS A 21 -15.78 -18.84 32.58
C LYS A 21 -15.01 -19.81 33.47
N THR A 22 -13.74 -19.56 33.70
CA THR A 22 -13.07 -19.95 34.95
C THR A 22 -12.24 -18.79 35.46
N GLU A 23 -12.40 -18.53 36.74
CA GLU A 23 -11.92 -17.39 37.50
C GLU A 23 -10.44 -17.49 37.88
N THR A 24 -9.86 -16.32 38.09
CA THR A 24 -8.62 -15.99 38.81
C THR A 24 -8.56 -16.47 40.25
N LYS A 25 -7.36 -16.89 40.69
CA LYS A 25 -6.60 -16.55 41.93
C LYS A 25 -5.32 -17.41 41.87
N GLU A 26 -4.12 -16.96 42.22
CA GLU A 26 -3.71 -16.44 43.53
C GLU A 26 -2.29 -15.84 43.43
N LYS A 27 -2.06 -14.72 44.14
CA LYS A 27 -0.73 -14.18 44.44
C LYS A 27 -0.18 -14.94 45.66
N ALA A 28 1.07 -15.40 45.58
CA ALA A 28 1.87 -15.69 46.76
C ALA A 28 3.21 -14.95 46.64
N SER A 29 3.39 -14.01 47.55
CA SER A 29 4.64 -13.36 47.92
C SER A 29 5.31 -14.15 49.05
N ILE A 30 6.65 -14.18 49.08
CA ILE A 30 7.54 -13.78 50.21
C ILE A 30 8.91 -14.45 50.03
N ASP A 31 9.90 -13.58 49.86
CA ASP A 31 11.25 -13.55 50.46
C ASP A 31 12.00 -14.85 50.77
N ASN A 32 13.22 -14.94 50.24
CA ASN A 32 14.39 -15.04 51.11
C ASN A 32 15.65 -14.51 50.42
N ILE A 33 16.29 -13.60 51.14
CA ILE A 33 17.52 -12.88 50.80
C ILE A 33 18.72 -13.80 51.06
N SER A 34 19.61 -13.93 50.08
CA SER A 34 21.01 -14.25 50.34
C SER A 34 21.91 -13.20 49.70
N LYS A 35 22.61 -12.48 50.59
CA LYS A 35 23.61 -11.44 50.34
C LYS A 35 24.64 -11.88 49.29
N VAL A 36 24.80 -11.08 48.22
CA VAL A 36 26.02 -11.07 47.41
C VAL A 36 26.51 -9.64 47.25
N ASN A 37 27.83 -9.54 47.30
CA ASN A 37 28.69 -8.43 47.69
C ASN A 37 28.76 -7.32 46.63
N ILE A 38 28.68 -6.05 47.08
CA ILE A 38 28.81 -4.85 46.24
C ILE A 38 30.30 -4.59 45.98
N LYS A 39 30.86 -5.25 44.96
CA LYS A 39 32.05 -4.82 44.23
C LYS A 39 32.01 -5.47 42.86
N ASP A 40 31.34 -4.82 41.90
CA ASP A 40 31.62 -4.88 40.45
C ASP A 40 30.70 -3.92 39.65
N THR A 41 30.36 -2.78 40.27
CA THR A 41 29.57 -1.72 39.63
C THR A 41 30.51 -0.76 38.91
N LEU A 42 31.11 -1.17 37.77
CA LEU A 42 31.74 -0.22 36.83
C LEU A 42 32.08 -0.82 35.45
N THR A 43 31.27 -1.74 34.90
CA THR A 43 31.53 -2.21 33.52
C THR A 43 30.32 -2.72 32.73
N ASN A 44 29.09 -2.30 33.05
CA ASN A 44 27.90 -2.72 32.27
C ASN A 44 26.90 -1.59 31.99
N LYS A 45 27.38 -0.39 31.64
CA LYS A 45 26.52 0.71 31.12
C LYS A 45 26.53 0.83 29.59
N LYS A 46 27.26 -0.05 28.90
CA LYS A 46 27.36 -0.06 27.42
C LYS A 46 26.43 -1.08 26.75
N GLN A 47 25.99 -2.13 27.46
CA GLN A 47 25.28 -3.24 26.84
C GLN A 47 23.75 -3.14 26.93
N ASP A 48 23.20 -2.46 27.96
CA ASP A 48 21.76 -2.22 28.07
C ASP A 48 21.26 -1.07 27.15
N THR A 49 22.17 -0.17 26.76
CA THR A 49 21.89 0.90 25.79
C THR A 49 21.80 0.37 24.36
N GLU A 50 22.48 -0.75 24.03
CA GLU A 50 22.45 -1.35 22.70
C GLU A 50 21.22 -2.23 22.46
N ILE A 51 20.63 -2.82 23.50
CA ILE A 51 19.40 -3.63 23.37
C ILE A 51 18.16 -2.71 23.33
N SER A 52 18.14 -1.61 24.10
CA SER A 52 17.08 -0.59 24.03
C SER A 52 17.10 0.20 22.70
N ASN A 53 18.24 0.30 22.03
CA ASN A 53 18.35 0.99 20.73
C ASN A 53 18.01 0.11 19.53
N ARG A 54 17.84 -1.22 19.71
CA ARG A 54 17.44 -2.16 18.65
C ARG A 54 15.92 -2.37 18.55
N MET A 55 15.14 -1.84 19.48
CA MET A 55 13.66 -1.90 19.45
C MET A 55 12.98 -0.53 19.37
N LYS A 56 13.73 0.51 19.00
CA LYS A 56 13.20 1.81 18.55
C LYS A 56 13.60 2.07 17.10
N GLY A 57 13.26 1.13 16.23
CA GLY A 57 13.05 1.46 14.83
C GLY A 57 11.69 2.15 14.72
N ASN A 58 11.60 3.40 15.17
CA ASN A 58 10.71 4.32 14.47
C ASN A 58 11.34 4.42 13.08
N GLU A 59 10.85 3.63 12.12
CA GLU A 59 10.95 4.03 10.73
C GLU A 59 10.17 5.35 10.65
N GLU A 60 10.85 6.46 10.97
CA GLU A 60 10.47 7.76 10.44
C GLU A 60 10.39 7.53 8.93
N LEU A 61 9.16 7.45 8.41
CA LEU A 61 8.90 7.53 6.99
C LEU A 61 9.54 8.83 6.52
N GLN A 62 10.79 8.75 6.04
CA GLN A 62 11.39 9.88 5.34
C GLN A 62 10.44 10.23 4.21
N PHE A 63 10.07 11.50 4.15
CA PHE A 63 9.20 12.01 3.12
C PHE A 63 9.91 11.89 1.77
N ALA A 64 9.64 10.80 1.05
CA ALA A 64 10.00 10.66 -0.35
C ALA A 64 8.72 10.62 -1.19
N ILE A 65 8.78 11.29 -2.34
CA ILE A 65 7.75 11.23 -3.38
C ILE A 65 7.66 9.77 -3.88
N GLU A 66 6.45 9.32 -4.23
CA GLU A 66 6.29 7.98 -4.80
C GLU A 66 6.84 7.97 -6.23
N THR A 67 7.79 7.10 -6.50
CA THR A 67 8.47 7.02 -7.81
C THR A 67 8.53 5.61 -8.36
N SER A 68 8.15 4.61 -7.57
CA SER A 68 8.18 3.22 -8.03
C SER A 68 7.17 2.33 -7.31
N ILE A 69 6.85 1.19 -7.96
CA ILE A 69 6.15 0.05 -7.35
C ILE A 69 6.96 -1.21 -7.64
N ASN A 70 7.25 -2.01 -6.61
CA ASN A 70 7.92 -3.31 -6.72
C ASN A 70 9.14 -3.32 -7.68
N LYS A 71 9.99 -2.28 -7.61
CA LYS A 71 11.22 -2.07 -8.43
C LYS A 71 11.00 -1.55 -9.86
N ILE A 72 9.77 -1.25 -10.27
CA ILE A 72 9.48 -0.54 -11.52
C ILE A 72 9.44 0.95 -11.20
N ASN A 73 10.37 1.74 -11.75
CA ASN A 73 10.49 3.18 -11.51
C ASN A 73 9.86 3.99 -12.64
N LEU A 74 9.32 5.16 -12.30
CA LEU A 74 8.90 6.16 -13.28
C LEU A 74 10.05 6.53 -14.20
N LEU A 75 9.76 6.63 -15.49
CA LEU A 75 10.67 7.06 -16.55
C LEU A 75 12.00 6.27 -16.66
N ASP A 76 12.07 5.06 -16.10
CA ASP A 76 13.23 4.17 -16.23
C ASP A 76 12.84 2.88 -16.96
N SER A 77 13.15 2.81 -18.26
CA SER A 77 12.86 1.62 -19.08
C SER A 77 13.54 0.34 -18.57
N LYS A 78 14.73 0.45 -17.94
CA LYS A 78 15.47 -0.73 -17.47
C LYS A 78 14.76 -1.34 -16.27
N SER A 79 14.19 -0.51 -15.40
CA SER A 79 13.42 -0.98 -14.24
C SER A 79 12.26 -1.89 -14.65
N LEU A 80 11.49 -1.53 -15.68
CA LEU A 80 10.41 -2.36 -16.22
C LEU A 80 10.96 -3.63 -16.87
N LEU A 81 12.02 -3.53 -17.68
CA LEU A 81 12.62 -4.68 -18.37
C LEU A 81 13.19 -5.74 -17.43
N ASN A 82 13.62 -5.34 -16.23
CA ASN A 82 14.08 -6.25 -15.18
C ASN A 82 12.93 -7.07 -14.56
N VAL A 83 11.69 -6.59 -14.68
CA VAL A 83 10.49 -7.27 -14.15
C VAL A 83 9.76 -8.02 -15.27
N ILE A 84 9.61 -7.39 -16.43
CA ILE A 84 8.91 -7.93 -17.61
C ILE A 84 9.87 -7.88 -18.80
N SER A 85 10.33 -9.05 -19.28
CA SER A 85 11.37 -9.12 -20.32
C SER A 85 10.94 -8.61 -21.70
N SER A 86 9.64 -8.63 -22.00
CA SER A 86 9.08 -8.19 -23.28
C SER A 86 7.75 -7.48 -23.06
N PRO A 87 7.78 -6.25 -22.51
CA PRO A 87 6.57 -5.50 -22.19
C PRO A 87 5.87 -5.07 -23.49
N VAL A 88 4.55 -5.14 -23.48
CA VAL A 88 3.70 -4.69 -24.58
C VAL A 88 2.68 -3.71 -24.01
N PHE A 89 2.69 -2.48 -24.51
CA PHE A 89 1.68 -1.46 -24.21
C PHE A 89 0.66 -1.44 -25.35
N ILE A 90 -0.63 -1.42 -25.02
CA ILE A 90 -1.72 -1.47 -26.00
C ILE A 90 -2.68 -0.31 -25.78
N GLU A 91 -3.07 0.31 -26.89
CA GLU A 91 -4.25 1.17 -26.95
C GLU A 91 -5.49 0.28 -27.09
N ASN A 92 -6.28 0.17 -26.02
CA ASN A 92 -7.45 -0.70 -26.00
C ASN A 92 -8.78 0.07 -26.04
N GLY A 93 -8.73 1.38 -26.25
CA GLY A 93 -9.89 2.29 -26.27
C GLY A 93 -10.61 2.47 -24.92
N LYS A 94 -10.10 1.88 -23.83
CA LYS A 94 -10.67 2.03 -22.47
C LYS A 94 -9.88 3.02 -21.61
N SER A 95 -8.56 3.09 -21.83
CA SER A 95 -7.68 4.12 -21.29
C SER A 95 -7.44 5.18 -22.38
N GLU A 96 -7.22 6.42 -21.94
CA GLU A 96 -6.79 7.52 -22.82
C GLU A 96 -5.39 7.26 -23.41
N PHE A 97 -4.56 6.48 -22.71
CA PHE A 97 -3.18 6.19 -23.08
C PHE A 97 -2.91 4.69 -23.21
N PRO A 98 -1.90 4.29 -24.02
CA PRO A 98 -1.43 2.91 -24.07
C PRO A 98 -1.11 2.37 -22.69
N GLU A 99 -1.58 1.15 -22.39
CA GLU A 99 -1.42 0.54 -21.08
C GLU A 99 -0.80 -0.85 -21.12
N LEU A 100 -0.04 -1.17 -20.06
CA LEU A 100 0.41 -2.51 -19.69
C LEU A 100 -0.14 -2.85 -18.32
N ILE A 101 -0.66 -4.06 -18.15
CA ILE A 101 -1.25 -4.51 -16.89
C ILE A 101 -0.36 -5.59 -16.26
N ILE A 102 -0.10 -5.47 -14.96
CA ILE A 102 0.58 -6.46 -14.14
C ILE A 102 -0.34 -6.93 -13.02
N LEU A 103 -0.52 -8.24 -12.90
CA LEU A 103 -1.25 -8.89 -11.82
C LEU A 103 -0.28 -9.43 -10.77
N ASN A 104 -0.65 -9.29 -9.49
CA ASN A 104 0.07 -9.95 -8.41
C ASN A 104 -0.12 -11.48 -8.45
N LYS A 105 0.67 -12.20 -7.63
CA LYS A 105 0.67 -13.65 -7.53
C LYS A 105 -0.74 -14.27 -7.39
N ASP A 106 -1.62 -13.64 -6.64
CA ASP A 106 -2.92 -14.18 -6.28
C ASP A 106 -4.08 -13.64 -7.14
N ASN A 107 -3.78 -12.79 -8.15
CA ASN A 107 -4.75 -12.11 -9.00
C ASN A 107 -5.80 -11.30 -8.20
N THR A 108 -5.37 -10.69 -7.11
CA THR A 108 -6.21 -9.83 -6.26
C THR A 108 -5.89 -8.35 -6.45
N GLN A 109 -4.73 -8.02 -7.03
CA GLN A 109 -4.29 -6.66 -7.29
C GLN A 109 -3.91 -6.51 -8.76
N LYS A 110 -4.23 -5.35 -9.32
CA LYS A 110 -3.89 -4.96 -10.67
C LYS A 110 -3.07 -3.68 -10.61
N LEU A 111 -1.90 -3.71 -11.23
CA LEU A 111 -1.06 -2.56 -11.48
C LEU A 111 -1.12 -2.24 -12.97
N THR A 112 -1.76 -1.14 -13.33
CA THR A 112 -1.72 -0.59 -14.69
C THR A 112 -0.58 0.41 -14.80
N LEU A 113 0.23 0.25 -15.85
CA LEU A 113 1.31 1.15 -16.25
C LEU A 113 0.83 1.94 -17.46
N LEU A 114 0.85 3.27 -17.38
CA LEU A 114 0.55 4.12 -18.52
C LEU A 114 1.85 4.56 -19.19
N PHE A 115 1.81 4.55 -20.51
CA PHE A 115 2.86 5.09 -21.37
C PHE A 115 2.32 6.33 -22.08
N TYR A 116 2.95 7.48 -21.87
CA TYR A 116 2.52 8.71 -22.51
C TYR A 116 3.23 8.96 -23.85
N PRO A 117 2.54 9.58 -24.83
CA PRO A 117 3.16 10.07 -26.04
C PRO A 117 4.40 10.91 -25.74
N GLY A 118 5.47 10.74 -26.53
CA GLY A 118 6.75 11.43 -26.33
C GLY A 118 7.70 10.76 -25.32
N SER A 119 7.25 9.74 -24.58
CA SER A 119 8.14 8.96 -23.70
C SER A 119 9.04 8.01 -24.50
N ASN A 120 10.20 7.65 -23.97
CA ASN A 120 11.03 6.61 -24.58
C ASN A 120 10.42 5.24 -24.38
N LYS A 121 10.66 4.31 -25.31
CA LYS A 121 10.14 2.95 -25.26
C LYS A 121 10.30 2.33 -23.86
N ASN A 122 9.21 1.76 -23.35
CA ASN A 122 9.10 1.11 -22.03
C ASN A 122 9.28 2.02 -20.80
N GLN A 123 9.33 3.35 -20.97
CA GLN A 123 9.26 4.26 -19.83
C GLN A 123 7.83 4.33 -19.30
N VAL A 124 7.65 4.03 -18.02
CA VAL A 124 6.37 4.17 -17.34
C VAL A 124 6.19 5.62 -16.91
N SER A 125 5.11 6.26 -17.35
CA SER A 125 4.83 7.66 -17.03
C SER A 125 3.94 7.79 -15.79
N TYR A 126 3.05 6.81 -15.58
CA TYR A 126 2.06 6.82 -14.52
C TYR A 126 1.68 5.41 -14.07
N PHE A 127 1.44 5.25 -12.77
CA PHE A 127 0.99 4.02 -12.15
C PHE A 127 -0.46 4.15 -11.67
N ILE A 128 -1.25 3.11 -11.89
CA ILE A 128 -2.57 2.93 -11.27
C ILE A 128 -2.58 1.55 -10.61
N LEU A 129 -2.63 1.52 -9.28
CA LEU A 129 -2.71 0.31 -8.48
C LEU A 129 -4.09 0.19 -7.85
N GLU A 130 -4.78 -0.92 -8.07
CA GLU A 130 -6.13 -1.15 -7.55
C GLU A 130 -6.36 -2.61 -7.11
N GLN A 131 -7.30 -2.82 -6.18
CA GLN A 131 -7.81 -4.15 -5.88
C GLN A 131 -8.74 -4.59 -7.03
N ILE A 132 -8.70 -5.88 -7.36
CA ILE A 132 -9.60 -6.48 -8.35
C ILE A 132 -10.26 -7.75 -7.82
N ASP A 133 -11.46 -8.01 -8.32
CA ASP A 133 -12.18 -9.25 -8.05
C ASP A 133 -11.75 -10.34 -9.02
N ARG A 134 -11.86 -11.60 -8.58
CA ARG A 134 -11.56 -12.76 -9.44
C ARG A 134 -12.43 -12.81 -10.70
N ALA A 135 -13.63 -12.22 -10.65
CA ALA A 135 -14.54 -12.13 -11.78
C ALA A 135 -14.10 -11.10 -12.85
N THR A 136 -13.22 -10.16 -12.49
CA THR A 136 -12.82 -9.03 -13.34
C THR A 136 -11.34 -9.08 -13.73
N ILE A 137 -10.70 -10.24 -13.63
CA ILE A 137 -9.30 -10.44 -14.01
C ILE A 137 -9.13 -10.10 -15.51
N PRO A 138 -8.31 -9.08 -15.84
CA PRO A 138 -8.07 -8.69 -17.22
C PRO A 138 -7.34 -9.79 -17.99
N LYS A 139 -7.58 -9.85 -19.30
CA LYS A 139 -6.93 -10.77 -20.24
C LYS A 139 -6.49 -9.98 -21.46
N GLY A 140 -5.36 -10.36 -22.04
CA GLY A 140 -4.77 -9.69 -23.20
C GLY A 140 -3.27 -9.95 -23.28
N GLU A 141 -2.66 -9.63 -24.41
CA GLU A 141 -1.22 -9.76 -24.61
C GLU A 141 -0.40 -8.73 -23.82
N ASN A 142 -1.04 -7.63 -23.38
CA ASN A 142 -0.46 -6.64 -22.46
C ASN A 142 -0.68 -6.97 -20.97
N VAL A 143 -1.21 -8.16 -20.64
CA VAL A 143 -1.46 -8.57 -19.27
C VAL A 143 -0.39 -9.56 -18.82
N PHE A 144 0.37 -9.17 -17.81
CA PHE A 144 1.45 -9.95 -17.22
C PHE A 144 1.12 -10.33 -15.79
N LYS A 145 1.81 -11.36 -15.28
CA LYS A 145 1.70 -11.81 -13.90
C LYS A 145 3.09 -11.94 -13.29
N ILE A 146 3.23 -11.46 -12.05
CA ILE A 146 4.49 -11.53 -11.30
C ILE A 146 4.38 -12.43 -10.07
N ALA A 147 5.50 -12.73 -9.42
CA ALA A 147 5.59 -13.64 -8.29
C ALA A 147 5.26 -12.97 -6.94
N GLU A 148 5.28 -11.65 -6.91
CA GLU A 148 5.02 -10.82 -5.74
C GLU A 148 3.55 -10.94 -5.31
N ALA A 149 3.33 -11.21 -4.03
CA ALA A 149 1.99 -11.32 -3.47
C ALA A 149 1.29 -9.96 -3.33
N ILE A 150 2.06 -8.88 -3.16
CA ILE A 150 1.53 -7.53 -2.95
C ILE A 150 2.37 -6.52 -3.72
N PHE A 151 1.71 -5.47 -4.21
CA PHE A 151 2.36 -4.27 -4.70
C PHE A 151 2.58 -3.27 -3.55
N LYS A 152 3.78 -2.70 -3.52
CA LYS A 152 4.22 -1.68 -2.57
C LYS A 152 4.97 -0.59 -3.31
N THR A 153 4.71 0.66 -2.94
CA THR A 153 5.49 1.79 -3.45
C THR A 153 6.90 1.81 -2.86
N ASN A 154 7.80 2.68 -3.35
CA ASN A 154 9.12 2.90 -2.73
C ASN A 154 9.06 3.28 -1.26
N ASN A 155 7.98 3.92 -0.81
CA ASN A 155 7.76 4.26 0.59
C ASN A 155 7.01 3.17 1.37
N GLY A 156 6.86 1.97 0.80
CA GLY A 156 6.18 0.85 1.45
C GLY A 156 4.66 0.97 1.51
N ILE A 157 4.05 1.96 0.85
CA ILE A 157 2.60 2.13 0.83
C ILE A 157 1.98 1.03 -0.04
N ALA A 158 0.97 0.36 0.49
CA ALA A 158 0.22 -0.68 -0.19
C ALA A 158 -1.28 -0.44 -0.06
N LEU A 159 -2.06 -1.16 -0.88
CA LEU A 159 -3.50 -1.25 -0.69
C LEU A 159 -3.83 -1.82 0.69
N GLY A 160 -4.89 -1.31 1.32
CA GLY A 160 -5.32 -1.68 2.67
C GLY A 160 -4.72 -0.84 3.80
N VAL A 161 -3.72 0.01 3.53
CA VAL A 161 -3.19 0.98 4.51
C VAL A 161 -4.28 1.96 4.94
N LYS A 162 -4.28 2.38 6.21
CA LYS A 162 -5.27 3.31 6.77
C LYS A 162 -5.06 4.74 6.27
N LYS A 163 -6.15 5.49 6.09
CA LYS A 163 -6.15 6.91 5.68
C LYS A 163 -5.24 7.77 6.54
N GLU A 164 -5.32 7.62 7.86
CA GLU A 164 -4.53 8.38 8.85
C GLU A 164 -3.02 8.29 8.61
N VAL A 165 -2.52 7.15 8.12
CA VAL A 165 -1.10 6.97 7.79
C VAL A 165 -0.69 7.88 6.64
N ILE A 166 -1.53 7.98 5.60
CA ILE A 166 -1.29 8.85 4.45
C ILE A 166 -1.40 10.33 4.85
N GLU A 167 -2.42 10.67 5.63
CA GLU A 167 -2.60 12.05 6.12
C GLU A 167 -1.37 12.50 6.93
N SER A 168 -0.91 11.68 7.88
CA SER A 168 0.27 11.99 8.68
C SER A 168 1.55 12.17 7.84
N LYS A 169 1.68 11.45 6.73
CA LYS A 169 2.84 11.54 5.83
C LYS A 169 2.89 12.86 5.07
N TYR A 170 1.75 13.35 4.60
CA TYR A 170 1.73 14.48 3.66
C TYR A 170 1.22 15.80 4.26
N LEU A 171 0.65 15.80 5.46
CA LEU A 171 0.22 17.01 6.15
C LEU A 171 1.39 17.94 6.55
N SER A 172 2.64 17.47 6.48
CA SER A 172 3.82 18.25 6.86
C SER A 172 4.43 19.10 5.75
N GLU A 173 3.88 19.10 4.53
CA GLU A 173 4.58 19.64 3.34
C GLU A 173 3.74 20.58 2.46
N ASN A 174 4.42 21.43 1.69
CA ASN A 174 3.87 22.45 0.77
C ASN A 174 3.16 21.90 -0.49
N PHE A 175 2.52 20.73 -0.42
CA PHE A 175 1.72 20.21 -1.53
C PHE A 175 0.35 20.88 -1.57
N LYS A 176 -0.19 21.05 -2.78
CA LYS A 176 -1.61 21.34 -2.94
C LYS A 176 -2.39 20.09 -2.58
N LEU A 177 -2.92 20.05 -1.36
CA LEU A 177 -3.76 18.98 -0.86
C LEU A 177 -5.22 19.21 -1.29
N ILE A 178 -5.77 18.25 -2.04
CA ILE A 178 -7.21 18.15 -2.26
C ILE A 178 -7.70 16.99 -1.40
N GLN A 179 -8.43 17.31 -0.34
CA GLN A 179 -8.99 16.33 0.60
C GLN A 179 -10.49 16.21 0.42
N GLY A 180 -10.95 14.98 0.27
CA GLY A 180 -12.34 14.59 0.43
C GLY A 180 -12.44 13.35 1.33
N ASP A 181 -13.66 12.93 1.65
CA ASP A 181 -13.88 11.76 2.49
C ASP A 181 -13.21 10.51 1.92
N LYS A 182 -13.27 10.35 0.59
CA LYS A 182 -12.80 9.17 -0.16
C LYS A 182 -11.54 9.40 -0.98
N LEU A 183 -10.92 10.58 -0.93
CA LEU A 183 -9.77 10.94 -1.76
C LEU A 183 -8.79 11.84 -1.00
N LEU A 184 -7.51 11.54 -1.12
CA LEU A 184 -6.41 12.46 -0.84
C LEU A 184 -5.59 12.59 -2.11
N SER A 185 -5.45 13.82 -2.62
CA SER A 185 -4.65 14.11 -3.80
C SER A 185 -3.58 15.13 -3.47
N PHE A 186 -2.37 14.88 -3.97
CA PHE A 186 -1.18 15.71 -3.86
C PHE A 186 -0.75 16.09 -5.26
N VAL A 187 -0.54 17.38 -5.49
CA VAL A 187 -0.04 17.90 -6.77
C VAL A 187 1.21 18.72 -6.49
N LEU A 188 2.24 18.48 -7.30
CA LEU A 188 3.44 19.28 -7.38
C LEU A 188 3.54 19.82 -8.81
N ASP A 189 3.40 21.13 -8.95
CA ASP A 189 3.34 21.86 -10.23
C ASP A 189 4.29 23.08 -10.26
N ASP A 190 5.27 23.12 -9.36
CA ASP A 190 6.32 24.13 -9.37
C ASP A 190 7.54 23.63 -10.15
N PHE A 191 7.69 24.09 -11.40
CA PHE A 191 8.83 23.75 -12.25
C PHE A 191 10.20 24.10 -11.64
N ASN A 192 10.26 24.95 -10.60
CA ASN A 192 11.50 25.22 -9.89
C ASN A 192 11.90 24.14 -8.89
N ASN A 193 10.98 23.25 -8.53
CA ASN A 193 11.21 22.15 -7.60
C ASN A 193 12.29 21.19 -8.13
N SER A 194 13.22 20.78 -7.25
CA SER A 194 14.35 19.92 -7.62
C SER A 194 13.93 18.56 -8.17
N PHE A 195 12.87 17.96 -7.63
CA PHE A 195 12.33 16.69 -8.11
C PHE A 195 11.81 16.82 -9.54
N LEU A 196 10.99 17.84 -9.84
CA LEU A 196 10.47 18.05 -11.18
C LEU A 196 11.59 18.36 -12.20
N LYS A 197 12.60 19.13 -11.79
CA LYS A 197 13.80 19.40 -12.60
C LYS A 197 14.61 18.14 -12.89
N GLU A 198 14.78 17.26 -11.92
CA GLU A 198 15.53 16.00 -12.08
C GLU A 198 14.93 15.13 -13.19
N TYR A 199 13.60 15.04 -13.23
CA TYR A 199 12.89 14.26 -14.26
C TYR A 199 12.56 15.07 -15.52
N ASN A 200 12.84 16.37 -15.54
CA ASN A 200 12.43 17.30 -16.59
C ASN A 200 10.92 17.22 -16.91
N MET A 201 10.09 17.21 -15.85
CA MET A 201 8.63 17.08 -15.96
C MET A 201 7.92 18.30 -15.38
N PRO A 202 6.81 18.75 -15.98
CA PRO A 202 6.12 19.97 -15.55
C PRO A 202 5.28 19.77 -14.29
N MET A 203 4.75 18.57 -14.08
CA MET A 203 3.79 18.29 -13.01
C MET A 203 3.85 16.83 -12.60
N TYR A 204 3.69 16.60 -11.30
CA TYR A 204 3.55 15.29 -10.68
C TYR A 204 2.28 15.27 -9.82
N SER A 205 1.60 14.12 -9.79
CA SER A 205 0.50 13.90 -8.86
C SER A 205 0.58 12.55 -8.15
N ALA A 206 -0.01 12.49 -6.95
CA ALA A 206 -0.31 11.25 -6.25
C ALA A 206 -1.72 11.32 -5.67
N LYS A 207 -2.53 10.30 -5.91
CA LYS A 207 -3.93 10.19 -5.48
C LYS A 207 -4.14 8.88 -4.75
N TYR A 208 -4.79 8.97 -3.59
CA TYR A 208 -5.13 7.84 -2.74
C TYR A 208 -6.64 7.80 -2.55
N TYR A 209 -7.26 6.70 -2.96
CA TYR A 209 -8.70 6.51 -2.90
C TYR A 209 -9.05 5.56 -1.76
N PHE A 210 -10.03 5.94 -0.95
CA PHE A 210 -10.37 5.26 0.29
C PHE A 210 -11.76 4.64 0.27
N THR A 211 -11.90 3.48 0.91
CA THR A 211 -13.18 2.88 1.29
C THR A 211 -13.00 2.28 2.68
N ASP A 212 -13.94 2.54 3.58
CA ASP A 212 -13.87 2.15 5.00
C ASP A 212 -12.54 2.55 5.65
N ASN A 213 -12.09 3.77 5.40
CA ASN A 213 -10.82 4.34 5.86
C ASN A 213 -9.55 3.58 5.45
N THR A 214 -9.61 2.72 4.44
CA THR A 214 -8.44 2.01 3.89
C THR A 214 -8.25 2.31 2.41
N ILE A 215 -7.00 2.36 1.96
CA ILE A 215 -6.64 2.58 0.55
C ILE A 215 -7.14 1.42 -0.31
N LYS A 216 -7.92 1.71 -1.34
CA LYS A 216 -8.36 0.75 -2.35
C LYS A 216 -7.74 0.97 -3.72
N ARG A 217 -7.28 2.19 -3.99
CA ARG A 217 -6.58 2.56 -5.22
C ARG A 217 -5.54 3.63 -4.95
N ILE A 218 -4.41 3.49 -5.61
CA ILE A 218 -3.29 4.44 -5.59
C ILE A 218 -3.02 4.80 -7.04
N GLU A 219 -2.88 6.08 -7.31
CA GLU A 219 -2.44 6.59 -8.60
C GLU A 219 -1.29 7.55 -8.37
N PHE A 220 -0.23 7.43 -9.14
CA PHE A 220 0.80 8.46 -9.11
C PHE A 220 1.72 8.41 -10.33
N GLY A 221 2.34 9.54 -10.59
CA GLY A 221 3.30 9.71 -11.67
C GLY A 221 3.31 11.13 -12.17
N PHE A 222 3.91 11.31 -13.34
CA PHE A 222 3.90 12.60 -14.01
C PHE A 222 2.57 12.78 -14.76
N GLU A 223 2.05 13.99 -14.80
CA GLU A 223 0.81 14.30 -15.49
C GLU A 223 1.08 14.61 -16.97
N TYR A 224 0.15 14.23 -17.85
CA TYR A 224 0.24 14.56 -19.28
C TYR A 224 -0.38 15.95 -19.52
N PRO A 225 0.32 16.89 -20.19
CA PRO A 225 -0.17 18.26 -20.45
C PRO A 225 -1.39 18.37 -21.36
#